data_AF-A0A3M8B7H5-F1
#
_entry.id   AF-A0A3M8B7H5-F1
#
_cell.length_a   1.000
_cell.length_b   1.000
_cell.length_c   1.000
_cell.angle_alpha   90.00
_cell.angle_beta   90.00
_cell.angle_gamma   90.00
#
_symmetry.space_group_name_H-M   'P 1'
#
loop_
_entity.id
_entity.type
_entity.pdbx_description
1 polymer ?
#
loop_
_entity_poly.entity_id
_entity_poly.type
_entity_poly.pdbx_seq_one_letter_code
_entity_poly.pdbx_strand_id
1 'polypeptide(L)'
;MRIRGFLHVAARFKLDTLRKFVDDTERNIDFDTQSLINRLEQEASELNEEDQAEYWDYNIDRVHELEKDYPNILRYSILVSCYSTLEKTLVDLHHRLKNAGAPLRKLNHRSLNNLSIIAKVEYCFNNDLSITALSSSKEWGKILHYNKIRNTIVHDLGRVYDYENTSLPEVVAVNQTDFVSFNHLGEIILEKDFSFMLIKDIENFLDLTFEVVYKYRKANSISGVL
;
A
#
# COMPACT_ATOMS: atom_id res chain seq x y z
N MET A 1 13.97 3.47 25.11
CA MET A 1 12.72 4.17 25.48
C MET A 1 12.22 4.92 24.26
N ARG A 2 11.25 4.35 23.52
CA ARG A 2 10.74 4.90 22.25
C ARG A 2 9.73 6.00 22.56
N ILE A 3 10.10 7.26 22.29
CA ILE A 3 9.13 8.36 22.31
C ILE A 3 8.31 8.24 21.03
N ARG A 4 7.18 7.54 21.13
CA ARG A 4 6.18 7.45 20.06
C ARG A 4 5.27 8.66 20.22
N GLY A 5 5.42 9.64 19.34
CA GLY A 5 4.50 10.77 19.30
C GLY A 5 3.06 10.35 19.04
N PHE A 6 2.12 11.21 19.38
CA PHE A 6 0.69 11.03 19.09
C PHE A 6 0.45 10.68 17.62
N LEU A 7 1.14 11.36 16.68
CA LEU A 7 1.01 11.05 15.25
C LEU A 7 1.46 9.63 14.92
N HIS A 8 2.58 9.17 15.50
CA HIS A 8 3.10 7.82 15.28
C HIS A 8 2.12 6.77 15.81
N VAL A 9 1.60 6.98 17.02
CA VAL A 9 0.61 6.08 17.64
C VAL A 9 -0.68 6.04 16.81
N ALA A 10 -1.18 7.19 16.37
CA ALA A 10 -2.39 7.26 15.55
C ALA A 10 -2.22 6.53 14.20
N ALA A 11 -1.07 6.71 13.53
CA ALA A 11 -0.76 6.01 12.29
C ALA A 11 -0.66 4.49 12.51
N ARG A 12 0.02 4.05 13.59
CA ARG A 12 0.11 2.63 13.97
C ARG A 12 -1.27 2.03 14.23
N PHE A 13 -2.13 2.73 14.94
CA PHE A 13 -3.50 2.27 15.20
C PHE A 13 -4.27 2.10 13.89
N LYS A 14 -4.19 3.08 12.97
CA LYS A 14 -4.86 2.99 11.68
C LYS A 14 -4.36 1.81 10.84
N LEU A 15 -3.05 1.59 10.79
CA LEU A 15 -2.43 0.47 10.08
C LEU A 15 -2.79 -0.89 10.71
N ASP A 16 -2.87 -0.98 12.04
CA ASP A 16 -3.33 -2.20 12.73
C ASP A 16 -4.81 -2.49 12.46
N THR A 17 -5.65 -1.47 12.42
CA THR A 17 -7.06 -1.60 12.00
C THR A 17 -7.17 -2.10 10.56
N LEU A 18 -6.35 -1.57 9.64
CA LEU A 18 -6.30 -2.07 8.26
C LEU A 18 -5.85 -3.53 8.21
N ARG A 19 -4.84 -3.92 8.99
CA ARG A 19 -4.37 -5.30 9.08
C ARG A 19 -5.46 -6.27 9.51
N LYS A 20 -6.22 -5.92 10.56
CA LYS A 20 -7.35 -6.74 11.04
C LYS A 20 -8.46 -6.81 10.00
N PHE A 21 -8.79 -5.68 9.38
CA PHE A 21 -9.79 -5.63 8.32
C PHE A 21 -9.41 -6.53 7.13
N VAL A 22 -8.14 -6.55 6.71
CA VAL A 22 -7.65 -7.48 5.67
C VAL A 22 -7.87 -8.92 6.09
N ASP A 23 -7.40 -9.29 7.28
CA ASP A 23 -7.49 -10.66 7.77
C ASP A 23 -8.94 -11.14 7.89
N ASP A 24 -9.82 -10.33 8.47
CA ASP A 24 -11.25 -10.65 8.57
C ASP A 24 -11.91 -10.76 7.18
N THR A 25 -11.58 -9.86 6.25
CA THR A 25 -12.23 -9.84 4.93
C THR A 25 -11.72 -10.95 4.01
N GLU A 26 -10.41 -11.21 3.98
CA GLU A 26 -9.86 -12.35 3.22
C GLU A 26 -10.43 -13.68 3.75
N ARG A 27 -10.53 -13.85 5.07
CA ARG A 27 -11.16 -15.05 5.67
C ARG A 27 -12.64 -15.20 5.28
N ASN A 28 -13.39 -14.11 5.24
CA ASN A 28 -14.79 -14.15 4.81
C ASN A 28 -14.92 -14.48 3.32
N ILE A 29 -14.07 -13.88 2.47
CA ILE A 29 -14.06 -14.20 1.04
C ILE A 29 -13.72 -15.67 0.81
N ASP A 30 -12.69 -16.20 1.48
CA ASP A 30 -12.33 -17.62 1.38
C ASP A 30 -13.50 -18.53 1.80
N PHE A 31 -14.17 -18.19 2.92
CA PHE A 31 -15.30 -18.95 3.43
C PHE A 31 -16.50 -18.92 2.48
N ASP A 32 -16.85 -17.75 1.97
CA ASP A 32 -17.97 -17.56 1.04
C ASP A 32 -17.70 -18.27 -0.30
N THR A 33 -16.45 -18.20 -0.77
CA THR A 33 -15.98 -18.93 -1.96
C THR A 33 -16.16 -20.44 -1.79
N GLN A 34 -15.61 -21.01 -0.72
CA GLN A 34 -15.72 -22.45 -0.48
C GLN A 34 -17.18 -22.89 -0.29
N SER A 35 -17.98 -22.09 0.42
CA SER A 35 -19.39 -22.36 0.64
C SER A 35 -20.18 -22.33 -0.67
N LEU A 36 -19.87 -21.40 -1.58
CA LEU A 36 -20.46 -21.35 -2.91
C LEU A 36 -20.07 -22.59 -3.72
N ILE A 37 -18.77 -22.89 -3.83
CA ILE A 37 -18.27 -24.03 -4.61
C ILE A 37 -18.93 -25.33 -4.14
N ASN A 38 -18.93 -25.60 -2.83
CA ASN A 38 -19.55 -26.81 -2.27
C ASN A 38 -21.04 -26.91 -2.61
N ARG A 39 -21.77 -25.78 -2.57
CA ARG A 39 -23.19 -25.75 -2.92
C ARG A 39 -23.40 -26.02 -4.41
N LEU A 40 -22.60 -25.39 -5.27
CA LEU A 40 -22.66 -25.61 -6.72
C LEU A 40 -22.32 -27.06 -7.08
N GLU A 41 -21.31 -27.65 -6.45
CA GLU A 41 -20.94 -29.06 -6.62
C GLU A 41 -22.09 -30.01 -6.21
N GLN A 42 -22.75 -29.72 -5.09
CA GLN A 42 -23.90 -30.50 -4.64
C GLN A 42 -25.06 -30.40 -5.63
N GLU A 43 -25.44 -29.18 -6.03
CA GLU A 43 -26.52 -28.94 -7.00
C GLU A 43 -26.20 -29.60 -8.36
N ALA A 44 -24.96 -29.49 -8.85
CA ALA A 44 -24.52 -30.12 -10.09
C ALA A 44 -24.57 -31.66 -10.02
N SER A 45 -24.27 -32.26 -8.86
CA SER A 45 -24.30 -33.73 -8.70
C SER A 45 -25.69 -34.35 -8.85
N GLU A 46 -26.74 -33.55 -8.75
CA GLU A 46 -28.14 -33.96 -8.94
C GLU A 46 -28.58 -33.91 -10.42
N LEU A 47 -27.72 -33.35 -11.30
CA LEU A 47 -27.96 -33.19 -12.74
C LEU A 47 -27.30 -34.31 -13.55
N ASN A 48 -27.78 -34.52 -14.78
CA ASN A 48 -27.10 -35.38 -15.76
C ASN A 48 -25.85 -34.69 -16.34
N GLU A 49 -24.99 -35.43 -17.03
CA GLU A 49 -23.71 -34.91 -17.55
C GLU A 49 -23.86 -33.72 -18.54
N GLU A 50 -24.94 -33.69 -19.33
CA GLU A 50 -25.18 -32.62 -20.31
C GLU A 50 -25.59 -31.32 -19.59
N ASP A 51 -26.52 -31.43 -18.64
CA ASP A 51 -27.01 -30.31 -17.84
C ASP A 51 -25.95 -29.77 -16.87
N GLN A 52 -25.00 -30.60 -16.42
CA GLN A 52 -23.90 -30.17 -15.56
C GLN A 52 -22.99 -29.14 -16.24
N ALA A 53 -22.69 -29.32 -17.53
CA ALA A 53 -21.82 -28.40 -18.26
C ALA A 53 -22.47 -27.01 -18.38
N GLU A 54 -23.75 -26.95 -18.75
CA GLU A 54 -24.52 -25.69 -18.84
C GLU A 54 -24.66 -25.04 -17.46
N TYR A 55 -24.90 -25.83 -16.41
CA TYR A 55 -24.98 -25.33 -15.04
C TYR A 55 -23.67 -24.68 -14.58
N TRP A 56 -22.51 -25.30 -14.87
CA TRP A 56 -21.23 -24.71 -14.53
C TRP A 56 -20.94 -23.45 -15.33
N ASP A 57 -21.21 -23.44 -16.63
CA ASP A 57 -21.04 -22.24 -17.48
C ASP A 57 -21.84 -21.05 -16.95
N TYR A 58 -23.06 -21.30 -16.46
CA TYR A 58 -23.89 -20.26 -15.84
C TYR A 58 -23.33 -19.72 -14.51
N ASN A 59 -22.67 -20.56 -13.71
CA ASN A 59 -22.27 -20.21 -12.34
C ASN A 59 -20.79 -19.84 -12.20
N ILE A 60 -19.94 -20.15 -13.19
CA ILE A 60 -18.49 -19.96 -13.08
C ILE A 60 -18.08 -18.49 -12.91
N ASP A 61 -18.84 -17.57 -13.51
CA ASP A 61 -18.62 -16.13 -13.35
C ASP A 61 -18.69 -15.71 -11.88
N ARG A 62 -19.68 -16.23 -11.14
CA ARG A 62 -19.83 -15.91 -9.72
C ARG A 62 -18.70 -16.49 -8.86
N VAL A 63 -18.19 -17.66 -9.24
CA VAL A 63 -17.00 -18.24 -8.59
C VAL A 63 -15.78 -17.36 -8.88
N HIS A 64 -15.59 -16.93 -10.12
CA HIS A 64 -14.51 -16.02 -10.50
C HIS A 64 -14.56 -14.67 -9.78
N GLU A 65 -15.75 -14.08 -9.59
CA GLU A 65 -15.90 -12.85 -8.82
C GLU A 65 -15.36 -12.99 -7.39
N LEU A 66 -15.71 -14.09 -6.71
CA LEU A 66 -15.29 -14.32 -5.32
C LEU A 66 -13.82 -14.73 -5.21
N GLU A 67 -13.32 -15.57 -6.12
CA GLU A 67 -11.95 -16.06 -6.08
C GLU A 67 -10.91 -15.03 -6.53
N LYS A 68 -11.28 -14.15 -7.47
CA LYS A 68 -10.33 -13.27 -8.14
C LYS A 68 -10.66 -11.80 -7.95
N ASP A 69 -11.87 -11.38 -8.33
CA ASP A 69 -12.18 -9.95 -8.40
C ASP A 69 -12.26 -9.32 -7.01
N TYR A 70 -12.94 -9.97 -6.08
CA TYR A 70 -13.13 -9.44 -4.72
C TYR A 70 -11.80 -9.33 -3.95
N PRO A 71 -10.93 -10.36 -3.94
CA PRO A 71 -9.59 -10.24 -3.36
C PRO A 71 -8.75 -9.14 -4.01
N ASN A 72 -8.78 -9.01 -5.34
CA ASN A 72 -8.03 -7.95 -6.03
C ASN A 72 -8.52 -6.56 -5.63
N ILE A 73 -9.84 -6.34 -5.62
CA ILE A 73 -10.46 -5.09 -5.19
C ILE A 73 -10.08 -4.77 -3.73
N LEU A 74 -10.13 -5.76 -2.84
CA LEU A 74 -9.71 -5.61 -1.45
C LEU A 74 -8.25 -5.15 -1.38
N ARG A 75 -7.32 -5.88 -2.00
CA ARG A 75 -5.87 -5.60 -1.93
C ARG A 75 -5.51 -4.24 -2.53
N TYR A 76 -6.17 -3.83 -3.63
CA TYR A 76 -6.06 -2.48 -4.18
C TYR A 76 -6.53 -1.40 -3.21
N SER A 77 -7.69 -1.62 -2.58
CA SER A 77 -8.25 -0.69 -1.60
C SER A 77 -7.33 -0.52 -0.39
N ILE A 78 -6.65 -1.60 0.02
CA ILE A 78 -5.67 -1.59 1.11
C ILE A 78 -4.41 -0.86 0.72
N LEU A 79 -3.90 -1.06 -0.50
CA LEU A 79 -2.76 -0.32 -1.02
C LEU A 79 -3.00 1.18 -0.95
N VAL A 80 -4.13 1.63 -1.50
CA VAL A 80 -4.52 3.04 -1.49
C VAL A 80 -4.67 3.55 -0.06
N SER A 81 -5.37 2.82 0.80
CA SER A 81 -5.64 3.23 2.19
C SER A 81 -4.38 3.34 3.05
N CYS A 82 -3.45 2.39 2.92
CA CYS A 82 -2.18 2.43 3.63
C CYS A 82 -1.32 3.60 3.16
N TYR A 83 -1.26 3.82 1.84
CA TYR A 83 -0.47 4.90 1.26
C TYR A 83 -1.03 6.28 1.65
N SER A 84 -2.34 6.47 1.62
CA SER A 84 -2.98 7.70 2.10
C SER A 84 -2.75 7.94 3.60
N THR A 85 -2.72 6.88 4.42
CA THR A 85 -2.37 6.97 5.84
C THR A 85 -0.93 7.45 6.02
N LEU A 86 0.00 6.91 5.24
CA LEU A 86 1.40 7.33 5.24
C LEU A 86 1.54 8.80 4.82
N GLU A 87 0.96 9.19 3.68
CA GLU A 87 0.99 10.55 3.16
C GLU A 87 0.50 11.57 4.20
N LYS A 88 -0.68 11.33 4.77
CA LYS A 88 -1.25 12.19 5.81
C LYS A 88 -0.32 12.31 7.01
N THR A 89 0.23 11.19 7.48
CA THR A 89 1.12 11.17 8.65
C THR A 89 2.39 11.99 8.41
N LEU A 90 3.00 11.87 7.22
CA LEU A 90 4.19 12.62 6.84
C LEU A 90 3.92 14.12 6.69
N VAL A 91 2.78 14.48 6.10
CA VAL A 91 2.33 15.87 5.98
C VAL A 91 2.10 16.50 7.35
N ASP A 92 1.37 15.80 8.23
CA ASP A 92 1.11 16.27 9.59
C ASP A 92 2.42 16.41 10.39
N LEU A 93 3.36 15.47 10.24
CA LEU A 93 4.68 15.54 10.86
C LEU A 93 5.48 16.76 10.38
N HIS A 94 5.53 16.98 9.06
CA HIS A 94 6.16 18.15 8.46
C HIS A 94 5.56 19.45 9.00
N HIS A 95 4.23 19.55 9.07
CA HIS A 95 3.56 20.73 9.62
C HIS A 95 3.89 20.94 11.10
N ARG A 96 3.89 19.89 11.93
CA ARG A 96 4.27 20.00 13.35
C ARG A 96 5.71 20.48 13.52
N LEU A 97 6.66 19.94 12.75
CA LEU A 97 8.05 20.37 12.81
C LEU A 97 8.21 21.85 12.43
N LYS A 98 7.57 22.26 11.33
CA LYS A 98 7.59 23.65 10.87
C LYS A 98 6.99 24.60 11.92
N ASN A 99 5.85 24.22 12.51
CA ASN A 99 5.19 25.02 13.56
C ASN A 99 6.01 25.08 14.86
N ALA A 100 6.82 24.05 15.12
CA ALA A 100 7.77 24.03 16.23
C ALA A 100 9.06 24.83 15.95
N GLY A 101 9.17 25.49 14.79
CA GLY A 101 10.29 26.35 14.43
C GLY A 101 11.39 25.68 13.61
N ALA A 102 11.20 24.43 13.14
CA ALA A 102 12.15 23.83 12.21
C ALA A 102 12.20 24.63 10.89
N PRO A 103 13.38 24.80 10.26
CA PRO A 103 13.58 25.65 9.08
C PRO A 103 13.06 25.01 7.78
N LEU A 104 11.92 24.35 7.83
CA LEU A 104 11.28 23.70 6.68
C LEU A 104 10.66 24.74 5.76
N ARG A 105 10.72 24.54 4.44
CA ARG A 105 9.88 25.27 3.47
C ARG A 105 8.40 24.86 3.56
N LYS A 106 7.54 25.43 2.74
CA LYS A 106 6.13 24.98 2.65
C LYS A 106 6.01 23.89 1.59
N LEU A 107 5.14 22.90 1.78
CA LEU A 107 4.94 21.82 0.79
C LEU A 107 4.35 22.30 -0.54
N ASN A 108 3.72 23.49 -0.57
CA ASN A 108 3.24 24.13 -1.79
C ASN A 108 4.27 25.09 -2.44
N HIS A 109 5.54 25.02 -2.01
CA HIS A 109 6.59 25.84 -2.59
C HIS A 109 6.83 25.44 -4.07
N ARG A 110 7.03 26.43 -4.95
CA ARG A 110 7.15 26.22 -6.41
C ARG A 110 8.18 25.17 -6.83
N SER A 111 9.27 25.05 -6.07
CA SER A 111 10.34 24.07 -6.36
C SER A 111 9.90 22.62 -6.19
N LEU A 112 8.72 22.39 -5.61
CA LEU A 112 8.20 21.07 -5.26
C LEU A 112 7.02 20.66 -6.14
N ASN A 113 6.54 21.51 -7.06
CA ASN A 113 5.25 21.31 -7.75
C ASN A 113 5.14 19.97 -8.50
N ASN A 114 6.24 19.46 -9.02
CA ASN A 114 6.28 18.22 -9.80
C ASN A 114 6.52 16.95 -8.96
N LEU A 115 6.56 17.06 -7.63
CA LEU A 115 6.82 15.94 -6.73
C LEU A 115 5.53 15.41 -6.10
N SER A 116 5.47 14.08 -5.90
CA SER A 116 4.44 13.46 -5.06
C SER A 116 4.53 13.97 -3.63
N ILE A 117 3.43 13.92 -2.87
CA ILE A 117 3.41 14.48 -1.51
C ILE A 117 4.49 13.86 -0.60
N ILE A 118 4.73 12.55 -0.73
CA ILE A 118 5.79 11.87 0.02
C ILE A 118 7.17 12.39 -0.41
N ALA A 119 7.42 12.51 -1.71
CA ALA A 119 8.69 13.05 -2.22
C ALA A 119 8.91 14.51 -1.82
N LYS A 120 7.84 15.31 -1.68
CA LYS A 120 7.93 16.67 -1.13
C LYS A 120 8.41 16.67 0.31
N VAL A 121 7.86 15.80 1.15
CA VAL A 121 8.26 15.71 2.57
C VAL A 121 9.71 15.22 2.69
N GLU A 122 10.09 14.18 1.94
CA GLU A 122 11.47 13.69 1.92
C GLU A 122 12.44 14.79 1.45
N TYR A 123 12.11 15.49 0.36
CA TYR A 123 12.92 16.59 -0.15
C TYR A 123 13.16 17.64 0.93
N CYS A 124 12.12 18.05 1.66
CA CYS A 124 12.27 19.02 2.75
C CYS A 124 13.14 18.46 3.89
N PHE A 125 12.96 17.21 4.29
CA PHE A 125 13.78 16.60 5.34
C PHE A 125 15.25 16.52 4.95
N ASN A 126 15.53 16.18 3.69
CA ASN A 126 16.88 16.09 3.16
C ASN A 126 17.53 17.48 3.00
N ASN A 127 16.87 18.40 2.31
CA ASN A 127 17.46 19.68 1.91
C ASN A 127 17.37 20.77 2.98
N ASP A 128 16.30 20.78 3.79
CA ASP A 128 16.10 21.83 4.80
C ASP A 128 16.61 21.40 6.19
N LEU A 129 16.56 20.10 6.51
CA LEU A 129 16.97 19.57 7.81
C LEU A 129 18.24 18.71 7.77
N SER A 130 18.79 18.43 6.58
CA SER A 130 19.95 17.54 6.40
C SER A 130 19.73 16.11 6.93
N ILE A 131 18.47 15.63 6.92
CA ILE A 131 18.11 14.26 7.30
C ILE A 131 18.17 13.37 6.06
N THR A 132 19.36 12.91 5.70
CA THR A 132 19.62 12.05 4.53
C THR A 132 19.37 10.55 4.78
N ALA A 133 19.24 10.17 6.05
CA ALA A 133 19.08 8.77 6.46
C ALA A 133 17.81 8.11 5.90
N LEU A 134 16.78 8.89 5.56
CA LEU A 134 15.55 8.37 4.96
C LEU A 134 15.76 7.99 3.51
N SER A 135 16.24 8.90 2.66
CA SER A 135 16.43 8.61 1.23
C SER A 135 17.46 7.53 0.96
N SER A 136 18.40 7.32 1.89
CA SER A 136 19.41 6.27 1.79
C SER A 136 18.93 4.91 2.32
N SER A 137 17.71 4.83 2.86
CA SER A 137 17.18 3.62 3.48
C SER A 137 16.53 2.67 2.47
N LYS A 138 16.58 1.37 2.74
CA LYS A 138 15.85 0.37 1.95
C LYS A 138 14.33 0.54 2.08
N GLU A 139 13.87 1.04 3.23
CA GLU A 139 12.48 1.32 3.52
C GLU A 139 11.94 2.39 2.57
N TRP A 140 12.73 3.44 2.30
CA TRP A 140 12.37 4.45 1.30
C TRP A 140 12.25 3.88 -0.11
N GLY A 141 13.19 3.01 -0.50
CA GLY A 141 13.12 2.27 -1.75
C GLY A 141 11.78 1.57 -1.89
N LYS A 142 11.37 0.78 -0.89
CA LYS A 142 10.06 0.09 -0.88
C LYS A 142 8.87 1.04 -1.02
N ILE A 143 8.84 2.16 -0.30
CA ILE A 143 7.76 3.16 -0.42
C ILE A 143 7.65 3.69 -1.85
N LEU A 144 8.78 3.97 -2.52
CA LEU A 144 8.78 4.41 -3.91
C LEU A 144 8.24 3.33 -4.87
N HIS A 145 8.49 2.04 -4.59
CA HIS A 145 7.96 0.94 -5.40
C HIS A 145 6.44 0.84 -5.26
N TYR A 146 5.94 0.87 -4.02
CA TYR A 146 4.50 0.87 -3.77
C TYR A 146 3.79 2.08 -4.38
N ASN A 147 4.44 3.24 -4.42
CA ASN A 147 3.90 4.41 -5.11
C ASN A 147 3.65 4.18 -6.60
N LYS A 148 4.61 3.51 -7.27
CA LYS A 148 4.50 3.21 -8.70
C LYS A 148 3.34 2.24 -8.93
N ILE A 149 3.30 1.14 -8.18
CA ILE A 149 2.21 0.15 -8.24
C ILE A 149 0.85 0.82 -8.00
N ARG A 150 0.73 1.64 -6.95
CA ARG A 150 -0.49 2.41 -6.64
C ARG A 150 -0.89 3.31 -7.81
N ASN A 151 0.06 4.04 -8.40
CA ASN A 151 -0.25 4.96 -9.49
C ASN A 151 -0.75 4.21 -10.72
N THR A 152 -0.12 3.07 -11.08
CA THR A 152 -0.60 2.21 -12.18
C THR A 152 -2.02 1.70 -11.91
N ILE A 153 -2.30 1.25 -10.68
CA ILE A 153 -3.64 0.79 -10.28
C ILE A 153 -4.68 1.91 -10.38
N VAL A 154 -4.35 3.11 -9.89
CA VAL A 154 -5.29 4.24 -9.84
C VAL A 154 -5.54 4.86 -11.22
N HIS A 155 -4.54 4.90 -12.09
CA HIS A 155 -4.64 5.60 -13.38
C HIS A 155 -5.04 4.70 -14.54
N ASP A 156 -4.57 3.46 -14.57
CA ASP A 156 -4.76 2.54 -15.71
C ASP A 156 -5.46 1.24 -15.30
N LEU A 157 -6.19 1.25 -14.17
CA LEU A 157 -6.83 0.07 -13.58
C LEU A 157 -5.86 -1.10 -13.38
N GLY A 158 -4.56 -0.79 -13.20
CA GLY A 158 -3.51 -1.78 -13.00
C GLY A 158 -2.91 -2.33 -14.30
N ARG A 159 -3.34 -1.87 -15.48
CA ARG A 159 -2.79 -2.34 -16.75
C ARG A 159 -1.45 -1.66 -17.08
N VAL A 160 -0.48 -2.47 -17.47
CA VAL A 160 0.80 -2.03 -18.02
C VAL A 160 0.90 -2.51 -19.47
N TYR A 161 0.92 -1.56 -20.39
CA TYR A 161 1.21 -1.84 -21.80
C TYR A 161 2.67 -2.25 -21.93
N ASP A 162 2.95 -3.27 -22.75
CA ASP A 162 4.31 -3.80 -22.94
C ASP A 162 4.96 -4.34 -21.64
N TYR A 163 4.18 -5.01 -20.79
CA TYR A 163 4.64 -5.55 -19.50
C TYR A 163 5.78 -6.58 -19.60
N GLU A 164 6.04 -7.13 -20.79
CA GLU A 164 7.19 -7.99 -21.09
C GLU A 164 8.51 -7.20 -21.14
N ASN A 165 8.42 -5.89 -21.34
CA ASN A 165 9.58 -5.00 -21.34
C ASN A 165 10.06 -4.72 -19.91
N THR A 166 10.99 -5.57 -19.47
CA THR A 166 11.61 -5.53 -18.13
C THR A 166 12.36 -4.23 -17.80
N SER A 167 12.51 -3.30 -18.75
CA SER A 167 13.10 -1.98 -18.51
C SER A 167 12.08 -0.91 -18.09
N LEU A 168 10.77 -1.16 -18.28
CA LEU A 168 9.74 -0.20 -17.92
C LEU A 168 9.70 0.04 -16.40
N PRO A 169 9.61 1.30 -15.94
CA PRO A 169 9.63 1.62 -14.51
C PRO A 169 8.58 0.90 -13.66
N GLU A 170 7.40 0.62 -14.23
CA GLU A 170 6.28 -0.11 -13.65
C GLU A 170 6.60 -1.60 -13.54
N VAL A 171 7.14 -2.19 -14.61
CA VAL A 171 7.55 -3.61 -14.66
C VAL A 171 8.68 -3.89 -13.68
N VAL A 172 9.67 -2.99 -13.63
CA VAL A 172 10.76 -3.07 -12.64
C VAL A 172 10.22 -3.02 -11.21
N ALA A 173 9.25 -2.14 -10.93
CA ALA A 173 8.67 -2.02 -9.60
C ALA A 173 7.90 -3.28 -9.18
N VAL A 174 7.17 -3.91 -10.11
CA VAL A 174 6.48 -5.18 -9.90
C VAL A 174 7.50 -6.30 -9.64
N ASN A 175 8.49 -6.46 -10.51
CA ASN A 175 9.50 -7.52 -10.41
C ASN A 175 10.38 -7.45 -9.14
N GLN A 176 10.43 -6.30 -8.47
CA GLN A 176 11.19 -6.08 -7.25
C GLN A 176 10.37 -6.29 -5.97
N THR A 177 9.09 -6.62 -6.11
CA THR A 177 8.16 -6.76 -4.99
C THR A 177 7.64 -8.19 -4.94
N ASP A 178 7.94 -8.90 -3.86
CA ASP A 178 7.31 -10.19 -3.59
C ASP A 178 5.79 -9.98 -3.53
N PHE A 179 4.99 -10.95 -4.00
CA PHE A 179 3.51 -10.89 -3.98
C PHE A 179 2.87 -9.95 -5.01
N VAL A 180 3.60 -9.52 -6.04
CA VAL A 180 3.05 -8.75 -7.15
C VAL A 180 3.43 -9.42 -8.46
N SER A 181 2.47 -9.62 -9.34
CA SER A 181 2.68 -10.25 -10.64
C SER A 181 1.85 -9.57 -11.73
N PHE A 182 1.97 -10.05 -12.96
CA PHE A 182 1.10 -9.66 -14.07
C PHE A 182 0.26 -10.85 -14.52
N ASN A 183 -0.98 -10.61 -14.89
CA ASN A 183 -1.76 -11.58 -15.66
C ASN A 183 -1.37 -11.53 -17.15
N HIS A 184 -1.95 -12.43 -17.95
CA HIS A 184 -1.70 -12.52 -19.39
C HIS A 184 -2.11 -11.28 -20.20
N LEU A 185 -2.92 -10.39 -19.61
CA LEU A 185 -3.37 -9.12 -20.20
C LEU A 185 -2.50 -7.93 -19.73
N GLY A 186 -1.44 -8.18 -18.96
CA GLY A 186 -0.56 -7.15 -18.42
C GLY A 186 -1.16 -6.37 -17.25
N GLU A 187 -2.18 -6.91 -16.58
CA GLU A 187 -2.76 -6.29 -15.39
C GLU A 187 -2.04 -6.77 -14.14
N ILE A 188 -1.76 -5.85 -13.22
CA ILE A 188 -1.15 -6.15 -11.94
C ILE A 188 -2.07 -7.12 -11.17
N ILE A 189 -1.49 -8.14 -10.57
CA ILE A 189 -2.13 -8.99 -9.57
C ILE A 189 -1.39 -8.79 -8.26
N LEU A 190 -2.15 -8.58 -7.18
CA LEU A 190 -1.61 -8.56 -5.81
C LEU A 190 -1.98 -9.87 -5.14
N GLU A 191 -0.99 -10.61 -4.66
CA GLU A 191 -1.21 -11.86 -3.94
C GLU A 191 -1.70 -11.59 -2.51
N LYS A 192 -2.26 -12.62 -1.87
CA LYS A 192 -2.87 -12.54 -0.52
C LYS A 192 -1.99 -11.87 0.52
N ASP A 193 -0.71 -12.21 0.54
CA ASP A 193 0.24 -11.72 1.54
C ASP A 193 0.74 -10.29 1.27
N PHE A 194 0.46 -9.73 0.08
CA PHE A 194 0.88 -8.39 -0.29
C PHE A 194 0.42 -7.34 0.73
N SER A 195 -0.86 -7.39 1.13
CA SER A 195 -1.46 -6.44 2.07
C SER A 195 -0.73 -6.44 3.42
N PHE A 196 -0.37 -7.62 3.94
CA PHE A 196 0.34 -7.75 5.22
C PHE A 196 1.78 -7.25 5.13
N MET A 197 2.47 -7.58 4.03
CA MET A 197 3.81 -7.09 3.73
C MET A 197 3.83 -5.56 3.62
N LEU A 198 2.93 -4.98 2.83
CA LEU A 198 2.79 -3.54 2.64
C LEU A 198 2.62 -2.81 3.98
N ILE A 199 1.68 -3.27 4.82
CA ILE A 199 1.41 -2.66 6.12
C ILE A 199 2.68 -2.69 6.97
N LYS A 200 3.38 -3.84 7.01
CA LYS A 200 4.63 -4.00 7.77
C LYS A 200 5.73 -3.06 7.25
N ASP A 201 5.87 -2.90 5.95
CA ASP A 201 6.87 -2.02 5.36
C ASP A 201 6.60 -0.55 5.63
N ILE A 202 5.33 -0.11 5.54
CA ILE A 202 4.93 1.25 5.92
C ILE A 202 5.15 1.50 7.41
N GLU A 203 4.83 0.53 8.26
CA GLU A 203 5.11 0.58 9.69
C GLU A 203 6.61 0.76 9.97
N ASN A 204 7.47 0.01 9.30
CA ASN A 204 8.94 0.11 9.44
C ASN A 204 9.45 1.47 8.97
N PHE A 205 8.94 1.98 7.85
CA PHE A 205 9.32 3.29 7.33
C PHE A 205 8.89 4.42 8.29
N LEU A 206 7.71 4.33 8.89
CA LEU A 206 7.26 5.28 9.91
C LEU A 206 8.12 5.20 11.17
N ASP A 207 8.45 4.00 11.66
CA ASP A 207 9.34 3.83 12.81
C ASP A 207 10.70 4.51 12.57
N LEU A 208 11.30 4.28 11.39
CA LEU A 208 12.55 4.93 10.98
C LEU A 208 12.39 6.46 10.92
N THR A 209 11.31 6.94 10.28
CA THR A 209 11.03 8.39 10.13
C THR A 209 10.94 9.10 11.48
N PHE A 210 10.17 8.55 12.42
CA PHE A 210 10.02 9.16 13.73
C PHE A 210 11.31 9.06 14.55
N GLU A 211 12.12 8.00 14.38
CA GLU A 211 13.42 7.90 15.03
C GLU A 211 14.40 8.99 14.56
N VAL A 212 14.55 9.17 13.25
CA VAL A 212 15.49 10.16 12.70
C VAL A 212 15.05 11.59 13.04
N VAL A 213 13.75 11.88 12.98
CA VAL A 213 13.20 13.19 13.36
C VAL A 213 13.40 13.45 14.85
N TYR A 214 13.21 12.43 15.70
CA TYR A 214 13.47 12.57 17.13
C TYR A 214 14.94 12.92 17.41
N LYS A 215 15.89 12.23 16.75
CA LYS A 215 17.33 12.52 16.86
C LYS A 215 17.64 13.96 16.42
N TYR A 216 17.09 14.40 15.29
CA TYR A 216 17.24 15.77 14.80
C TYR A 216 16.74 16.81 15.82
N ARG A 217 15.52 16.61 16.35
CA ARG A 217 14.94 17.54 17.32
C ARG A 217 15.76 17.65 18.60
N LYS A 218 16.27 16.52 19.10
CA LYS A 218 17.12 16.48 20.29
C LYS A 218 18.43 17.23 20.07
N ALA A 219 19.04 17.10 18.89
CA ALA A 219 20.28 17.81 18.56
C ALA A 219 20.08 19.33 18.42
N ASN A 220 18.89 19.77 18.01
CA ASN A 220 18.60 21.18 17.71
C ASN A 220 17.73 21.88 18.78
N SER A 221 17.50 21.25 19.94
CA SER A 221 16.71 21.80 21.05
C SER A 221 15.30 22.29 20.67
N ILE A 222 14.65 21.66 19.69
CA ILE A 222 13.31 22.03 19.21
C ILE A 222 12.24 21.50 20.18
N SER A 223 11.52 22.39 20.88
CA SER A 223 10.44 22.05 21.83
C SER A 223 9.08 21.76 21.16
N GLY A 224 8.28 20.82 21.69
CA GLY A 224 6.93 20.46 21.19
C GLY A 224 6.61 18.95 21.26
N VAL A 225 5.33 18.54 21.35
CA VAL A 225 4.94 17.12 21.44
C VAL A 225 4.79 16.52 20.03
N LEU A 226 5.49 15.40 19.75
CA LEU A 226 5.28 14.60 18.52
C LEU A 226 3.88 14.00 18.51
#